data_AF-A0A8H5GWB3-F1
#
_entry.id   AF-A0A8H5GWB3-F1
#
_cell.length_a   1.000
_cell.length_b   1.000
_cell.length_c   1.000
_cell.angle_alpha   90.00
_cell.angle_beta   90.00
_cell.angle_gamma   90.00
#
_symmetry.space_group_name_H-M   'P 1'
#
loop_
_entity.id
_entity.type
_entity.pdbx_description
1 polymer ?
#
loop_
_entity_poly.entity_id
_entity_poly.type
_entity_poly.pdbx_seq_one_letter_code
_entity_poly.pdbx_strand_id
1 'polypeptide(L)'
;MDSSNENRDESSFGHAVLSQFCLDPSYINLNVGSFGCLPHAVRIAYDQLSLELEAMPDLFIRRKMASQVTQVRTLLATHTGATVDNCVMIPSVAHGINTILRNFPWNENDKLIIASTTFHTISRAVDCLSFTDPHPTVSTFECLFPTSHTEILNNFRKCVQSTKAADSSASVETRGQYHTVVLFDSIISMPGVCMPWKEMVRICKDEGVWSIVDAAHSLGQELNIELDDTDPDFWVANCNKWLSSKRGSALLYVPLRNQDIIKYSFPPGIGAASPSNTGVSAFVGEFHWNGSKDIITALTVKAALEFRSSHGGEERIINYCHNLAMSGGKYLADMLGTEVMLSPSGNPDELVGNMVNVAIPLPPALKPSADLMRRIDKTLLEEKKVYAAVFYHNRRWWTRVSVHIFNEVLSLWGLDVFHQFIVGAFVYHYLITAPGSRLLDWTFVANLVLELLLSNIIQIFYAVRLWKLTPKPKLVFLAVVPLIINNLFLGIYVPVNLSNQVADVSKIADINFKWAVITLLAGTSALDFILSTSLIHALIRMGSQMRWATSSLQVVAAFVANTGFLAR
;
A
#
# COMPACT_ATOMS: atom_id res chain seq x y z
N MET A 1 24.12 30.08 1.60
CA MET A 1 24.86 29.06 0.85
C MET A 1 25.77 28.37 1.84
N ASP A 2 25.32 27.23 2.35
CA ASP A 2 26.14 26.34 3.18
C ASP A 2 25.91 24.94 2.61
N SER A 3 26.77 24.59 1.66
CA SER A 3 26.65 23.51 0.69
C SER A 3 27.29 22.20 1.18
N SER A 4 27.02 21.82 2.44
CA SER A 4 27.70 20.65 3.04
C SER A 4 26.76 19.63 3.68
N ASN A 5 25.54 19.45 3.13
CA ASN A 5 24.64 18.36 3.54
C ASN A 5 24.00 17.58 2.37
N GLU A 6 24.53 17.71 1.15
CA GLU A 6 24.01 17.06 -0.07
C GLU A 6 24.44 15.59 -0.27
N ASN A 7 24.96 14.91 0.76
CA ASN A 7 25.23 13.47 0.70
C ASN A 7 24.56 12.72 1.86
N ARG A 8 23.26 12.97 2.08
CA ARG A 8 22.41 11.99 2.76
C ARG A 8 21.86 11.07 1.71
N ASP A 9 22.56 9.94 1.53
CA ASP A 9 22.09 8.66 1.00
C ASP A 9 20.71 8.76 0.33
N GLU A 10 20.68 8.84 -1.00
CA GLU A 10 19.45 8.74 -1.82
C GLU A 10 18.84 7.34 -1.59
N SER A 11 18.23 7.16 -0.42
CA SER A 11 17.84 5.85 0.08
C SER A 11 16.88 5.20 -0.90
N SER A 12 17.26 4.01 -1.37
CA SER A 12 16.41 3.16 -2.17
C SER A 12 15.13 2.86 -1.37
N PHE A 13 13.96 3.13 -1.97
CA PHE A 13 12.69 2.58 -1.48
C PHE A 13 12.74 1.05 -1.48
N GLY A 14 11.76 0.42 -0.82
CA GLY A 14 11.68 -1.01 -0.62
C GLY A 14 11.83 -1.40 0.84
N HIS A 15 12.17 -2.65 1.12
CA HIS A 15 12.10 -3.18 2.49
C HIS A 15 13.04 -2.45 3.47
N ALA A 16 14.10 -1.82 2.97
CA ALA A 16 15.03 -1.00 3.75
C ALA A 16 14.36 0.16 4.50
N VAL A 17 13.30 0.76 3.94
CA VAL A 17 12.60 1.88 4.60
C VAL A 17 11.48 1.42 5.53
N LEU A 18 11.21 0.11 5.65
CA LEU A 18 10.19 -0.43 6.57
C LEU A 18 10.48 -0.06 8.03
N SER A 19 11.75 -0.02 8.43
CA SER A 19 12.16 0.36 9.79
C SER A 19 11.84 1.80 10.15
N GLN A 20 11.44 2.63 9.18
CA GLN A 20 10.96 3.98 9.44
C GLN A 20 9.45 4.03 9.79
N PHE A 21 8.74 2.91 9.70
CA PHE A 21 7.30 2.82 9.98
C PHE A 21 7.03 2.07 11.27
N CYS A 22 5.93 2.43 11.94
CA CYS A 22 5.48 1.79 13.18
C CYS A 22 4.84 0.39 12.96
N LEU A 23 5.20 -0.32 11.89
CA LEU A 23 4.64 -1.64 11.57
C LEU A 23 5.42 -2.75 12.30
N ASP A 24 4.73 -3.83 12.64
CA ASP A 24 5.39 -5.07 13.05
C ASP A 24 6.20 -5.61 11.86
N PRO A 25 7.53 -5.82 11.98
CA PRO A 25 8.35 -6.33 10.88
C PRO A 25 7.93 -7.72 10.36
N SER A 26 7.17 -8.48 11.15
CA SER A 26 6.62 -9.78 10.76
C SER A 26 5.29 -9.70 10.00
N TYR A 27 4.70 -8.50 9.88
CA TYR A 27 3.45 -8.26 9.17
C TYR A 27 3.68 -7.64 7.79
N ILE A 28 3.23 -8.33 6.74
CA ILE A 28 3.29 -7.84 5.37
C ILE A 28 2.01 -7.04 5.10
N ASN A 29 2.11 -5.72 5.22
CA ASN A 29 0.99 -4.83 4.96
C ASN A 29 0.82 -4.59 3.45
N LEU A 30 -0.23 -5.17 2.86
CA LEU A 30 -0.67 -4.94 1.47
C LEU A 30 -2.03 -4.24 1.42
N ASN A 31 -2.41 -3.54 2.50
CA ASN A 31 -3.70 -2.86 2.62
C ASN A 31 -3.57 -1.47 3.26
N VAL A 32 -2.48 -0.76 2.95
CA VAL A 32 -2.23 0.63 3.41
C VAL A 32 -3.40 1.55 3.05
N GLY A 33 -4.08 1.32 1.93
CA GLY A 33 -5.24 2.11 1.51
C GLY A 33 -6.41 2.12 2.51
N SER A 34 -6.54 1.13 3.40
CA SER A 34 -7.63 1.12 4.38
C SER A 34 -7.40 2.07 5.56
N PHE A 35 -6.29 1.92 6.28
CA PHE A 35 -6.05 2.61 7.56
C PHE A 35 -4.77 3.46 7.59
N GLY A 36 -4.03 3.47 6.48
CA GLY A 36 -2.70 4.05 6.37
C GLY A 36 -1.64 3.27 7.14
N CYS A 37 -0.44 3.82 7.12
CA CYS A 37 0.72 3.39 7.89
C CYS A 37 1.38 4.63 8.48
N LEU A 38 1.81 4.57 9.74
CA LEU A 38 2.33 5.75 10.44
C LEU A 38 3.87 5.70 10.49
N PRO A 39 4.58 6.63 9.83
CA PRO A 39 6.02 6.77 9.99
C PRO A 39 6.39 7.13 11.43
N HIS A 40 7.57 6.70 11.88
CA HIS A 40 8.10 7.05 13.20
C HIS A 40 8.25 8.57 13.38
N ALA A 41 8.65 9.30 12.34
CA ALA A 41 8.74 10.76 12.38
C ALA A 41 7.39 11.41 12.73
N VAL A 42 6.30 10.93 12.11
CA VAL A 42 4.94 11.43 12.37
C VAL A 42 4.44 11.04 13.76
N ARG A 43 4.74 9.82 14.22
CA ARG A 43 4.46 9.40 15.61
C ARG A 43 5.20 10.28 16.63
N ILE A 44 6.49 10.55 16.42
CA ILE A 44 7.29 11.38 17.34
C ILE A 44 6.71 12.79 17.41
N ALA A 45 6.32 13.39 16.27
CA ALA A 45 5.68 14.69 16.24
C ALA A 45 4.33 14.68 17.00
N TYR A 46 3.53 13.62 16.85
CA TYR A 46 2.30 13.44 17.63
C TYR A 46 2.58 13.40 19.13
N ASP A 47 3.53 12.57 19.57
CA ASP A 47 3.86 12.39 20.99
C ASP A 47 4.35 13.72 21.61
N GLN A 48 5.18 14.48 20.89
CA GLN A 48 5.67 15.79 21.34
C GLN A 48 4.55 16.83 21.48
N LEU A 49 3.69 16.95 20.46
CA LEU A 49 2.57 17.88 20.48
C LEU A 49 1.52 17.50 21.55
N SER A 50 1.30 16.19 21.77
CA SER A 50 0.44 15.69 22.83
C SER A 50 0.99 16.07 24.20
N LEU A 51 2.29 15.89 24.46
CA LEU A 51 2.93 16.33 25.70
C LEU A 51 2.84 17.86 25.89
N GLU A 52 2.99 18.65 24.82
CA GLU A 52 2.84 20.10 24.88
C GLU A 52 1.40 20.51 25.25
N LEU A 53 0.40 19.86 24.65
CA LEU A 53 -1.01 20.11 24.95
C LEU A 53 -1.31 19.78 26.41
N GLU A 54 -0.92 18.59 26.89
CA GLU A 54 -1.22 18.15 28.26
C GLU A 54 -0.45 18.94 29.33
N ALA A 55 0.71 19.52 29.00
CA ALA A 55 1.47 20.34 29.92
C ALA A 55 0.74 21.65 30.28
N MET A 56 0.01 22.26 29.34
CA MET A 56 -0.80 23.45 29.62
C MET A 56 -2.02 23.57 28.69
N PRO A 57 -3.08 22.79 28.92
CA PRO A 57 -4.20 22.62 27.98
C PRO A 57 -4.89 23.93 27.61
N ASP A 58 -5.17 24.80 28.59
CA ASP A 58 -5.83 26.08 28.34
C ASP A 58 -5.01 27.00 27.43
N LEU A 59 -3.68 27.04 27.58
CA LEU A 59 -2.85 27.84 26.68
C LEU A 59 -2.83 27.24 25.28
N PHE A 60 -2.65 25.92 25.18
CA PHE A 60 -2.57 25.26 23.90
C PHE A 60 -3.86 25.47 23.10
N ILE A 61 -4.99 25.09 23.69
CA ILE A 61 -6.30 25.16 23.03
C ILE A 61 -6.72 26.61 22.74
N ARG A 62 -6.61 27.52 23.71
CA ARG A 62 -7.16 28.87 23.57
C ARG A 62 -6.24 29.83 22.81
N ARG A 63 -4.92 29.57 22.76
CA ARG A 63 -3.95 30.53 22.21
C ARG A 63 -3.07 29.96 21.10
N LYS A 64 -2.76 28.66 21.09
CA LYS A 64 -1.84 28.08 20.08
C LYS A 64 -2.58 27.40 18.93
N MET A 65 -3.66 26.68 19.23
CA MET A 65 -4.37 25.81 18.30
C MET A 65 -4.74 26.51 16.98
N ALA A 66 -5.32 27.71 17.03
CA ALA A 66 -5.76 28.44 15.84
C ALA A 66 -4.64 28.64 14.80
N SER A 67 -3.46 29.09 15.26
CA SER A 67 -2.31 29.33 14.39
C SER A 67 -1.76 28.04 13.79
N GLN A 68 -1.69 26.97 14.58
CA GLN A 68 -1.17 25.68 14.13
C GLN A 68 -2.12 24.99 13.12
N VAL A 69 -3.43 25.05 13.36
CA VAL A 69 -4.44 24.57 12.41
C VAL A 69 -4.41 25.38 11.12
N THR A 70 -4.23 26.71 11.21
CA THR A 70 -4.09 27.56 10.01
C THR A 70 -2.84 27.21 9.21
N GLN A 71 -1.72 26.91 9.87
CA GLN A 71 -0.51 26.42 9.20
C GLN A 71 -0.78 25.12 8.43
N VAL A 72 -1.45 24.15 9.06
CA VAL A 72 -1.81 22.89 8.39
C VAL A 72 -2.75 23.12 7.20
N ARG A 73 -3.79 23.95 7.37
CA ARG A 73 -4.69 24.33 6.27
C ARG A 73 -3.93 24.95 5.11
N THR A 74 -2.97 25.83 5.39
CA THR A 74 -2.13 26.48 4.36
C THR A 74 -1.28 25.46 3.60
N LEU A 75 -0.65 24.52 4.32
CA LEU A 75 0.15 23.46 3.71
C LEU A 75 -0.71 22.54 2.82
N LEU A 76 -1.88 22.12 3.30
CA LEU A 76 -2.79 21.29 2.52
C LEU A 76 -3.38 22.03 1.33
N ALA A 77 -3.79 23.29 1.50
CA ALA A 77 -4.31 24.12 0.43
C ALA A 77 -3.26 24.30 -0.69
N THR A 78 -2.00 24.54 -0.32
CA THR A 78 -0.88 24.56 -1.27
C THR A 78 -0.71 23.20 -1.97
N HIS A 79 -0.75 22.11 -1.21
CA HIS A 79 -0.60 20.75 -1.74
C HIS A 79 -1.74 20.33 -2.70
N THR A 80 -2.93 20.91 -2.55
CA THR A 80 -4.10 20.59 -3.38
C THR A 80 -4.44 21.66 -4.42
N GLY A 81 -3.66 22.74 -4.54
CA GLY A 81 -3.98 23.86 -5.42
C GLY A 81 -5.32 24.54 -5.06
N ALA A 82 -5.56 24.72 -3.76
CA ALA A 82 -6.78 25.33 -3.23
C ALA A 82 -6.49 26.66 -2.52
N THR A 83 -7.50 27.53 -2.47
CA THR A 83 -7.48 28.70 -1.60
C THR A 83 -7.65 28.26 -0.13
N VAL A 84 -6.82 28.79 0.78
CA VAL A 84 -6.79 28.37 2.19
C VAL A 84 -8.16 28.47 2.87
N ASP A 85 -8.92 29.52 2.59
CA ASP A 85 -10.24 29.74 3.17
C ASP A 85 -11.35 28.85 2.62
N ASN A 86 -11.05 28.04 1.59
CA ASN A 86 -11.92 26.97 1.14
C ASN A 86 -11.66 25.66 1.90
N CYS A 87 -10.59 25.57 2.70
CA CYS A 87 -10.15 24.34 3.34
C CYS A 87 -10.38 24.35 4.86
N VAL A 88 -10.98 23.28 5.42
CA VAL A 88 -11.11 23.07 6.88
C VAL A 88 -10.71 21.64 7.27
N MET A 89 -10.22 21.49 8.51
CA MET A 89 -9.81 20.19 9.04
C MET A 89 -10.99 19.45 9.68
N ILE A 90 -11.15 18.18 9.34
CA ILE A 90 -12.18 17.29 9.86
C ILE A 90 -11.58 15.92 10.24
N PRO A 91 -12.28 15.08 11.03
CA PRO A 91 -11.72 13.83 11.51
C PRO A 91 -11.59 12.72 10.44
N SER A 92 -12.47 12.70 9.44
CA SER A 92 -12.49 11.69 8.38
C SER A 92 -13.37 12.10 7.20
N VAL A 93 -13.21 11.46 6.04
CA VAL A 93 -14.12 11.68 4.90
C VAL A 93 -15.58 11.40 5.26
N ALA A 94 -15.89 10.33 5.99
CA ALA A 94 -17.26 10.02 6.39
C ALA A 94 -17.90 11.15 7.20
N HIS A 95 -17.12 11.83 8.03
CA HIS A 95 -17.57 13.02 8.76
C HIS A 95 -17.83 14.21 7.84
N GLY A 96 -16.94 14.47 6.87
CA GLY A 96 -17.13 15.55 5.90
C GLY A 96 -18.35 15.34 5.02
N ILE A 97 -18.53 14.13 4.48
CA ILE A 97 -19.71 13.79 3.68
C ILE A 97 -20.99 13.88 4.51
N ASN A 98 -21.01 13.42 5.76
CA ASN A 98 -22.16 13.64 6.65
C ASN A 98 -22.42 15.13 6.90
N THR A 99 -21.37 15.93 7.07
CA THR A 99 -21.51 17.38 7.25
C THR A 99 -22.17 18.00 6.03
N ILE A 100 -21.72 17.65 4.82
CA ILE A 100 -22.28 18.14 3.56
C ILE A 100 -23.74 17.71 3.42
N LEU A 101 -24.02 16.40 3.47
CA LEU A 101 -25.36 15.86 3.21
C LEU A 101 -26.41 16.34 4.22
N ARG A 102 -26.04 16.62 5.48
CA ARG A 102 -26.96 17.13 6.51
C ARG A 102 -27.20 18.64 6.43
N ASN A 103 -26.36 19.36 5.70
CA ASN A 103 -26.46 20.80 5.51
C ASN A 103 -27.10 21.15 4.15
N PHE A 104 -27.15 20.21 3.21
CA PHE A 104 -27.89 20.40 1.97
C PHE A 104 -29.37 20.69 2.28
N PRO A 105 -29.96 21.76 1.71
CA PRO A 105 -31.34 22.14 1.93
C PRO A 105 -32.27 21.30 1.06
N TRP A 106 -32.37 20.01 1.37
CA TRP A 106 -33.15 19.05 0.61
C TRP A 106 -34.63 19.46 0.50
N ASN A 107 -35.27 19.05 -0.59
CA ASN A 107 -36.70 19.14 -0.86
C ASN A 107 -37.22 17.80 -1.37
N GLU A 108 -38.54 17.60 -1.34
CA GLU A 108 -39.18 16.32 -1.71
C GLU A 108 -38.86 15.83 -3.14
N ASN A 109 -38.56 16.76 -4.05
CA ASN A 109 -38.25 16.44 -5.45
C ASN A 109 -36.75 16.24 -5.72
N ASP A 110 -35.90 16.53 -4.74
CA ASP A 110 -34.45 16.46 -4.95
C ASP A 110 -33.98 15.02 -5.18
N LYS A 111 -32.92 14.87 -5.96
CA LYS A 111 -32.31 13.61 -6.34
C LYS A 111 -30.87 13.57 -5.86
N LEU A 112 -30.45 12.43 -5.33
CA LEU A 112 -29.07 12.14 -4.97
C LEU A 112 -28.58 10.93 -5.76
N ILE A 113 -27.63 11.14 -6.67
CA ILE A 113 -26.99 10.08 -7.43
C ILE A 113 -25.73 9.61 -6.69
N ILE A 114 -25.61 8.30 -6.45
CA ILE A 114 -24.40 7.68 -5.90
C ILE A 114 -23.90 6.56 -6.81
N ALA A 115 -22.61 6.23 -6.78
CA ALA A 115 -22.09 5.08 -7.52
C ALA A 115 -22.44 3.75 -6.84
N SER A 116 -22.62 2.66 -7.60
CA SER A 116 -22.84 1.32 -7.00
C SER A 116 -21.61 0.78 -6.23
N THR A 117 -20.46 1.42 -6.40
CA THR A 117 -19.20 1.17 -5.67
C THR A 117 -18.96 2.13 -4.51
N THR A 118 -19.90 3.03 -4.20
CA THR A 118 -19.80 3.99 -3.09
C THR A 118 -19.45 3.26 -1.79
N PHE A 119 -18.50 3.79 -1.04
CA PHE A 119 -18.03 3.14 0.19
C PHE A 119 -19.18 2.95 1.20
N HIS A 120 -19.25 1.78 1.84
CA HIS A 120 -20.40 1.38 2.67
C HIS A 120 -20.79 2.38 3.76
N THR A 121 -19.82 3.04 4.40
CA THR A 121 -20.12 4.07 5.42
C THR A 121 -20.78 5.30 4.80
N ILE A 122 -20.43 5.64 3.56
CA ILE A 122 -21.03 6.74 2.80
C ILE A 122 -22.42 6.34 2.31
N SER A 123 -22.60 5.14 1.74
CA SER A 123 -23.92 4.61 1.40
C SER A 123 -24.85 4.62 2.61
N ARG A 124 -24.36 4.20 3.79
CA ARG A 124 -25.13 4.24 5.03
C ARG A 124 -25.50 5.66 5.45
N ALA A 125 -24.63 6.64 5.23
CA ALA A 125 -24.92 8.05 5.49
C ALA A 125 -26.03 8.59 4.57
N VAL A 126 -26.03 8.16 3.31
CA VAL A 126 -27.11 8.45 2.35
C VAL A 126 -28.42 7.80 2.78
N ASP A 127 -28.42 6.53 3.19
CA ASP A 127 -29.60 5.86 3.72
C ASP A 127 -30.18 6.59 4.94
N CYS A 128 -29.31 7.14 5.80
CA CYS A 128 -29.73 7.89 6.98
C CYS A 128 -30.49 9.18 6.66
N LEU A 129 -30.41 9.72 5.44
CA LEU A 129 -31.20 10.90 5.05
C LEU A 129 -32.70 10.59 5.09
N SER A 130 -33.10 9.35 4.84
CA SER A 130 -34.52 8.92 4.93
C SER A 130 -35.13 9.04 6.32
N PHE A 131 -34.35 9.33 7.36
CA PHE A 131 -34.85 9.56 8.73
C PHE A 131 -35.18 11.03 9.01
N THR A 132 -35.04 11.93 8.05
CA THR A 132 -35.31 13.36 8.24
C THR A 132 -35.96 13.94 7.00
N ASP A 133 -37.21 14.36 7.11
CA ASP A 133 -37.93 15.04 6.03
C ASP A 133 -37.63 16.54 5.99
N PRO A 134 -37.62 17.16 4.79
CA PRO A 134 -37.61 16.50 3.48
C PRO A 134 -36.27 15.82 3.18
N HIS A 135 -36.30 14.73 2.40
CA HIS A 135 -35.10 14.01 1.95
C HIS A 135 -35.12 13.76 0.44
N PRO A 136 -33.95 13.59 -0.21
CA PRO A 136 -33.89 13.33 -1.64
C PRO A 136 -34.31 11.90 -1.97
N THR A 137 -34.70 11.67 -3.22
CA THR A 137 -34.76 10.32 -3.81
C THR A 137 -33.36 9.89 -4.26
N VAL A 138 -32.94 8.69 -3.88
CA VAL A 138 -31.61 8.17 -4.25
C VAL A 138 -31.68 7.44 -5.60
N SER A 139 -30.70 7.70 -6.46
CA SER A 139 -30.46 7.01 -7.74
C SER A 139 -29.05 6.44 -7.78
N THR A 140 -28.85 5.37 -8.54
CA THR A 140 -27.55 4.69 -8.62
C THR A 140 -26.92 4.81 -10.00
N PHE A 141 -25.68 5.27 -10.04
CA PHE A 141 -24.78 5.17 -11.19
C PHE A 141 -24.03 3.83 -11.12
N GLU A 142 -24.35 2.90 -12.03
CA GLU A 142 -23.72 1.58 -12.03
C GLU A 142 -22.25 1.63 -12.49
N CYS A 143 -21.34 1.25 -11.59
CA CYS A 143 -19.90 1.15 -11.83
C CYS A 143 -19.44 -0.31 -11.80
N LEU A 144 -19.46 -0.97 -12.95
CA LEU A 144 -18.90 -2.31 -13.11
C LEU A 144 -17.47 -2.19 -13.67
N PHE A 145 -16.56 -3.07 -13.26
CA PHE A 145 -15.16 -3.04 -13.69
C PHE A 145 -14.71 -4.42 -14.18
N PRO A 146 -13.73 -4.47 -15.11
CA PRO A 146 -13.02 -3.33 -15.74
C PRO A 146 -13.89 -2.55 -16.75
N THR A 147 -13.81 -1.22 -16.72
CA THR A 147 -14.49 -0.28 -17.65
C THR A 147 -13.57 0.90 -17.90
N SER A 148 -13.45 1.35 -19.15
CA SER A 148 -12.56 2.47 -19.51
C SER A 148 -13.08 3.82 -19.00
N HIS A 149 -12.18 4.79 -18.81
CA HIS A 149 -12.55 6.16 -18.44
C HIS A 149 -13.54 6.79 -19.42
N THR A 150 -13.34 6.58 -20.73
CA THR A 150 -14.27 7.08 -21.76
C THR A 150 -15.67 6.51 -21.58
N GLU A 151 -15.79 5.21 -21.28
CA GLU A 151 -17.08 4.56 -21.07
C GLU A 151 -17.72 4.98 -19.74
N ILE A 152 -16.93 5.14 -18.67
CA ILE A 152 -17.38 5.70 -17.38
C ILE A 152 -18.02 7.06 -17.59
N LEU A 153 -17.34 7.98 -18.30
CA LEU A 153 -17.84 9.34 -18.55
C LEU A 153 -19.13 9.34 -19.37
N ASN A 154 -19.22 8.49 -20.40
CA ASN A 154 -20.42 8.34 -21.21
C ASN A 154 -21.61 7.82 -20.39
N ASN A 155 -21.39 6.78 -19.58
CA ASN A 155 -22.42 6.20 -18.73
C ASN A 155 -22.84 7.16 -17.61
N PHE A 156 -21.89 7.88 -17.03
CA PHE A 156 -22.14 8.91 -16.03
C PHE A 156 -23.01 10.04 -16.56
N ARG A 157 -22.66 10.62 -17.72
CA ARG A 157 -23.47 11.68 -18.36
C ARG A 157 -24.89 11.20 -18.65
N LYS A 158 -25.04 9.99 -19.20
CA LYS A 158 -26.37 9.39 -19.46
C LYS A 158 -27.18 9.23 -18.17
N CYS A 159 -26.55 8.75 -17.09
CA CYS A 159 -27.19 8.60 -15.78
C CYS A 159 -27.71 9.96 -15.28
N VAL A 160 -26.85 10.98 -15.23
CA VAL A 160 -27.21 12.35 -14.81
C VAL A 160 -28.38 12.90 -15.65
N GLN A 161 -28.30 12.81 -16.97
CA GLN A 161 -29.35 13.29 -17.88
C GLN A 161 -30.68 12.55 -17.66
N SER A 162 -30.64 11.22 -17.48
CA SER A 162 -31.84 10.43 -17.25
C SER A 162 -32.52 10.74 -15.90
N THR A 163 -31.73 10.96 -14.84
CA THR A 163 -32.25 11.32 -13.52
C THR A 163 -32.88 12.71 -13.53
N LYS A 164 -32.28 13.67 -14.26
CA LYS A 164 -32.85 15.00 -14.46
C LYS A 164 -34.16 14.96 -15.27
N ALA A 165 -34.19 14.21 -16.38
CA ALA A 165 -35.33 14.16 -17.28
C ALA A 165 -36.58 13.48 -16.70
N ALA A 166 -36.42 12.67 -15.66
CA ALA A 166 -37.54 12.05 -14.93
C ALA A 166 -38.40 13.07 -14.16
N ASP A 167 -38.00 14.35 -14.12
CA ASP A 167 -38.73 15.44 -13.49
C ASP A 167 -39.52 16.27 -14.54
N SER A 168 -40.65 15.74 -14.97
CA SER A 168 -41.55 16.38 -15.94
C SER A 168 -42.30 17.61 -15.39
N SER A 169 -42.01 18.05 -14.16
CA SER A 169 -42.74 19.12 -13.47
C SER A 169 -42.03 20.48 -13.45
N ALA A 170 -40.78 20.56 -13.92
CA ALA A 170 -40.00 21.80 -13.89
C ALA A 170 -40.39 22.76 -15.03
N SER A 171 -41.48 23.49 -14.82
CA SER A 171 -41.72 24.77 -15.49
C SER A 171 -40.65 25.78 -15.07
N VAL A 172 -39.87 26.26 -16.06
CA VAL A 172 -38.97 27.43 -16.05
C VAL A 172 -37.79 27.34 -15.07
N GLU A 173 -36.57 27.30 -15.64
CA GLU A 173 -35.29 27.50 -14.95
C GLU A 173 -35.22 28.90 -14.30
N THR A 174 -35.80 29.05 -13.11
CA THR A 174 -35.38 30.12 -12.20
C THR A 174 -34.07 29.70 -11.54
N ARG A 175 -32.99 30.36 -11.95
CA ARG A 175 -31.65 30.36 -11.33
C ARG A 175 -31.76 30.18 -9.81
N GLY A 176 -31.39 29.01 -9.28
CA GLY A 176 -31.32 28.78 -7.83
C GLY A 176 -31.96 27.52 -7.25
N GLN A 177 -32.62 26.65 -8.04
CA GLN A 177 -33.11 25.35 -7.56
C GLN A 177 -32.45 24.22 -8.36
N TYR A 178 -31.23 23.86 -7.98
CA TYR A 178 -30.54 22.70 -8.55
C TYR A 178 -30.89 21.46 -7.72
N HIS A 179 -31.85 20.68 -8.21
CA HIS A 179 -32.47 19.53 -7.51
C HIS A 179 -31.61 18.27 -7.48
N THR A 180 -30.52 18.20 -8.24
CA THR A 180 -29.71 16.98 -8.36
C THR A 180 -28.33 17.18 -7.77
N VAL A 181 -27.98 16.30 -6.84
CA VAL A 181 -26.66 16.18 -6.24
C VAL A 181 -26.05 14.86 -6.65
N VAL A 182 -24.77 14.85 -6.99
CA VAL A 182 -24.04 13.65 -7.39
C VAL A 182 -22.85 13.45 -6.45
N LEU A 183 -22.78 12.28 -5.83
CA LEU A 183 -21.67 11.85 -5.01
C LEU A 183 -20.91 10.74 -5.72
N PHE A 184 -19.61 10.95 -5.97
CA PHE A 184 -18.75 9.98 -6.63
C PHE A 184 -17.33 10.01 -6.07
N ASP A 185 -16.64 8.88 -6.20
CA ASP A 185 -15.26 8.75 -5.75
C ASP A 185 -14.28 9.34 -6.77
N SER A 186 -13.19 9.92 -6.29
CA SER A 186 -11.98 10.17 -7.11
C SER A 186 -11.17 8.90 -7.34
N ILE A 187 -11.02 8.09 -6.28
CA ILE A 187 -10.41 6.76 -6.32
C ILE A 187 -11.28 5.84 -5.46
N ILE A 188 -11.93 4.87 -6.10
CA ILE A 188 -12.82 3.90 -5.47
C ILE A 188 -12.03 3.03 -4.51
N SER A 189 -12.64 2.65 -3.39
CA SER A 189 -12.04 1.71 -2.45
C SER A 189 -12.07 0.28 -2.99
N MET A 190 -13.24 -0.26 -3.34
CA MET A 190 -13.40 -1.66 -3.75
C MET A 190 -14.28 -1.75 -5.01
N PRO A 191 -13.73 -2.10 -6.19
CA PRO A 191 -12.30 -2.29 -6.47
C PRO A 191 -11.48 -1.01 -6.30
N GLY A 192 -10.18 -1.13 -6.03
CA GLY A 192 -9.27 0.01 -5.95
C GLY A 192 -9.06 0.60 -7.34
N VAL A 193 -9.79 1.65 -7.72
CA VAL A 193 -9.83 2.17 -9.11
C VAL A 193 -9.76 3.69 -9.16
N CYS A 194 -8.86 4.23 -9.98
CA CYS A 194 -8.81 5.66 -10.31
C CYS A 194 -9.96 6.06 -11.26
N MET A 195 -10.76 7.03 -10.86
CA MET A 195 -11.88 7.58 -11.65
C MET A 195 -11.45 8.86 -12.39
N PRO A 196 -12.03 9.14 -13.58
CA PRO A 196 -11.83 10.41 -14.29
C PRO A 196 -12.64 11.54 -13.64
N TRP A 197 -12.38 11.79 -12.36
CA TRP A 197 -13.27 12.57 -11.49
C TRP A 197 -13.31 14.06 -11.87
N LYS A 198 -12.23 14.59 -12.45
CA LYS A 198 -12.18 15.99 -12.91
C LYS A 198 -13.11 16.21 -14.10
N GLU A 199 -13.11 15.27 -15.04
CA GLU A 199 -14.04 15.25 -16.16
C GLU A 199 -15.48 15.00 -15.69
N MET A 200 -15.68 14.19 -14.66
CA MET A 200 -16.99 14.02 -14.03
C MET A 200 -17.49 15.33 -13.38
N VAL A 201 -16.63 16.08 -12.69
CA VAL A 201 -16.95 17.43 -12.18
C VAL A 201 -17.33 18.36 -13.33
N ARG A 202 -16.60 18.33 -14.45
CA ARG A 202 -16.96 19.11 -15.64
C ARG A 202 -18.33 18.73 -16.20
N ILE A 203 -18.65 17.44 -16.26
CA ILE A 203 -19.99 16.97 -16.65
C ILE A 203 -21.05 17.51 -15.68
N CYS A 204 -20.79 17.49 -14.37
CA CYS A 204 -21.71 18.04 -13.39
C CYS A 204 -22.00 19.53 -13.65
N LYS A 205 -20.96 20.33 -13.96
CA LYS A 205 -21.12 21.74 -14.33
C LYS A 205 -21.91 21.94 -15.62
N ASP A 206 -21.56 21.19 -16.68
CA ASP A 206 -22.28 21.24 -17.97
C ASP A 206 -23.77 20.90 -17.80
N GLU A 207 -24.08 19.99 -16.89
CA GLU A 207 -25.43 19.53 -16.59
C GLU A 207 -26.12 20.34 -15.49
N GLY A 208 -25.46 21.34 -14.88
CA GLY A 208 -26.02 22.14 -13.79
C GLY A 208 -26.43 21.32 -12.56
N VAL A 209 -25.64 20.32 -12.17
CA VAL A 209 -25.86 19.49 -10.97
C VAL A 209 -24.70 19.63 -9.98
N TRP A 210 -24.97 19.40 -8.70
CA TRP A 210 -23.94 19.51 -7.66
C TRP A 210 -22.98 18.32 -7.67
N SER A 211 -21.70 18.59 -7.40
CA SER A 211 -20.64 17.60 -7.33
C SER A 211 -20.06 17.43 -5.92
N ILE A 212 -20.21 16.26 -5.33
CA ILE A 212 -19.55 15.84 -4.08
C ILE A 212 -18.51 14.77 -4.43
N VAL A 213 -17.24 15.12 -4.32
CA VAL A 213 -16.13 14.20 -4.59
C VAL A 213 -15.65 13.55 -3.29
N ASP A 214 -15.88 12.23 -3.15
CA ASP A 214 -15.20 11.43 -2.13
C ASP A 214 -13.76 11.17 -2.61
N ALA A 215 -12.83 11.85 -1.95
CA ALA A 215 -11.40 11.76 -2.21
C ALA A 215 -10.63 11.12 -1.08
N ALA A 216 -11.25 10.18 -0.37
CA ALA A 216 -10.64 9.46 0.73
C ALA A 216 -9.28 8.85 0.38
N HIS A 217 -9.03 8.54 -0.90
CA HIS A 217 -7.80 7.93 -1.38
C HIS A 217 -6.88 8.87 -2.20
N SER A 218 -7.18 10.16 -2.38
CA SER A 218 -6.35 11.06 -3.24
C SER A 218 -5.07 11.56 -2.58
N LEU A 219 -5.13 12.14 -1.37
CA LEU A 219 -3.97 12.80 -0.75
C LEU A 219 -2.80 11.83 -0.53
N GLY A 220 -1.69 12.05 -1.23
CA GLY A 220 -0.49 11.19 -1.20
C GLY A 220 -0.46 10.06 -2.25
N GLN A 221 -1.48 9.98 -3.12
CA GLN A 221 -1.58 9.02 -4.23
C GLN A 221 -1.86 9.71 -5.57
N GLU A 222 -2.34 10.96 -5.59
CA GLU A 222 -2.66 11.73 -6.80
C GLU A 222 -1.77 12.97 -6.91
N LEU A 223 -1.30 13.26 -8.14
CA LEU A 223 -0.59 14.49 -8.49
C LEU A 223 -1.55 15.51 -9.12
N ASN A 224 -1.17 16.79 -9.07
CA ASN A 224 -1.88 17.88 -9.74
C ASN A 224 -3.37 17.95 -9.37
N ILE A 225 -3.73 17.86 -8.08
CA ILE A 225 -5.14 17.84 -7.67
C ILE A 225 -5.87 19.12 -8.14
N GLU A 226 -5.23 20.29 -8.02
CA GLU A 226 -5.68 21.60 -8.51
C GLU A 226 -7.19 21.87 -8.28
N LEU A 227 -7.59 21.97 -7.01
CA LEU A 227 -9.00 22.10 -6.62
C LEU A 227 -9.64 23.40 -7.05
N ASP A 228 -8.94 24.53 -7.03
CA ASP A 228 -9.52 25.81 -7.48
C ASP A 228 -9.70 25.84 -9.01
N ASP A 229 -8.92 25.08 -9.78
CA ASP A 229 -9.04 24.97 -11.24
C ASP A 229 -10.09 23.94 -11.66
N THR A 230 -10.06 22.74 -11.06
CA THR A 230 -11.06 21.69 -11.29
C THR A 230 -12.43 22.15 -10.79
N ASP A 231 -12.42 22.83 -9.66
CA ASP A 231 -13.52 23.56 -9.07
C ASP A 231 -14.78 22.69 -8.78
N PRO A 232 -14.64 21.57 -8.03
CA PRO A 232 -15.77 20.79 -7.52
C PRO A 232 -16.59 21.60 -6.51
N ASP A 233 -17.86 21.23 -6.31
CA ASP A 233 -18.71 21.91 -5.30
C ASP A 233 -18.32 21.53 -3.88
N PHE A 234 -17.95 20.27 -3.67
CA PHE A 234 -17.42 19.75 -2.43
C PHE A 234 -16.38 18.67 -2.71
N TRP A 235 -15.29 18.66 -1.96
CA TRP A 235 -14.24 17.65 -2.07
C TRP A 235 -13.72 17.27 -0.69
N VAL A 236 -13.57 15.98 -0.41
CA VAL A 236 -13.25 15.50 0.95
C VAL A 236 -12.21 14.39 0.91
N ALA A 237 -11.08 14.55 1.59
CA ALA A 237 -9.99 13.55 1.56
C ALA A 237 -9.38 13.23 2.92
N ASN A 238 -8.98 11.97 3.11
CA ASN A 238 -8.25 11.57 4.32
C ASN A 238 -6.77 11.89 4.18
N CYS A 239 -6.18 12.50 5.21
CA CYS A 239 -4.74 12.66 5.31
C CYS A 239 -4.07 11.38 5.85
N ASN A 240 -4.80 10.57 6.62
CA ASN A 240 -4.19 9.47 7.36
C ASN A 240 -3.97 8.19 6.56
N LYS A 241 -4.33 8.16 5.27
CA LYS A 241 -4.14 7.00 4.39
C LYS A 241 -2.77 7.10 3.71
N TRP A 242 -2.70 7.71 2.52
CA TRP A 242 -1.47 7.76 1.72
C TRP A 242 -0.55 8.90 2.11
N LEU A 243 -1.10 10.05 2.50
CA LEU A 243 -0.31 11.16 3.05
C LEU A 243 0.37 10.79 4.38
N SER A 244 -0.03 9.68 5.03
CA SER A 244 0.65 9.09 6.20
C SER A 244 0.60 9.95 7.48
N SER A 245 -0.40 10.84 7.60
CA SER A 245 -0.68 11.53 8.86
C SER A 245 -1.30 10.59 9.90
N LYS A 246 -1.42 11.03 11.15
CA LYS A 246 -2.11 10.28 12.20
C LYS A 246 -3.61 10.16 11.89
N ARG A 247 -4.14 8.95 12.07
CA ARG A 247 -5.59 8.63 11.96
C ARG A 247 -6.43 9.63 12.76
N GLY A 248 -7.54 10.08 12.15
CA GLY A 248 -8.38 11.16 12.70
C GLY A 248 -8.12 12.52 12.03
N SER A 249 -7.57 12.55 10.82
CA SER A 249 -7.31 13.78 10.07
C SER A 249 -7.70 13.66 8.59
N ALA A 250 -8.49 14.62 8.14
CA ALA A 250 -9.00 14.77 6.79
C ALA A 250 -9.20 16.25 6.46
N LEU A 251 -9.26 16.54 5.16
CA LEU A 251 -9.52 17.85 4.59
C LEU A 251 -10.92 17.89 3.99
N LEU A 252 -11.67 18.93 4.31
CA LEU A 252 -12.89 19.31 3.60
C LEU A 252 -12.61 20.60 2.83
N TYR A 253 -12.83 20.55 1.52
CA TYR A 253 -12.80 21.69 0.62
C TYR A 253 -14.23 22.11 0.26
N VAL A 254 -14.53 23.39 0.44
CA VAL A 254 -15.77 24.04 0.04
C VAL A 254 -15.44 25.42 -0.56
N PRO A 255 -15.64 25.63 -1.88
CA PRO A 255 -15.36 26.92 -2.50
C PRO A 255 -16.25 28.00 -1.90
N LEU A 256 -15.76 29.24 -1.83
CA LEU A 256 -16.47 30.37 -1.23
C LEU A 256 -17.94 30.48 -1.65
N ARG A 257 -18.24 30.25 -2.94
CA ARG A 257 -19.62 30.30 -3.49
C ARG A 257 -20.61 29.29 -2.85
N ASN A 258 -20.10 28.24 -2.20
CA ASN A 258 -20.88 27.15 -1.62
C ASN A 258 -20.79 27.09 -0.09
N GLN A 259 -19.98 27.95 0.55
CA GLN A 259 -19.79 27.91 2.00
C GLN A 259 -21.08 28.17 2.78
N ASP A 260 -22.00 28.97 2.22
CA ASP A 260 -23.32 29.21 2.81
C ASP A 260 -24.20 27.96 2.87
N ILE A 261 -23.90 26.90 2.12
CA ILE A 261 -24.59 25.61 2.26
C ILE A 261 -24.26 25.00 3.61
N ILE A 262 -23.02 25.13 4.08
CA ILE A 262 -22.57 24.58 5.37
C ILE A 262 -22.99 25.52 6.51
N LYS A 263 -24.21 25.32 7.04
CA LYS A 263 -24.76 26.08 8.16
C LYS A 263 -24.10 25.76 9.50
N TYR A 264 -23.68 24.50 9.69
CA TYR A 264 -22.99 24.04 10.89
C TYR A 264 -22.02 22.90 10.59
N SER A 265 -20.93 22.81 11.35
CA SER A 265 -20.06 21.62 11.36
C SER A 265 -20.76 20.48 12.12
N PHE A 266 -20.27 19.24 12.02
CA PHE A 266 -20.93 18.10 12.69
C PHE A 266 -20.04 17.47 13.77
N PRO A 267 -20.27 17.65 15.08
CA PRO A 267 -21.36 18.42 15.70
C PRO A 267 -21.17 19.94 15.51
N PRO A 268 -22.21 20.76 15.77
CA PRO A 268 -22.14 22.20 15.61
C PRO A 268 -20.98 22.83 16.39
N GLY A 269 -20.32 23.79 15.75
CA GLY A 269 -19.31 24.63 16.36
C GLY A 269 -19.93 25.69 17.25
N ILE A 270 -19.12 26.30 18.12
CA ILE A 270 -19.56 27.43 18.95
C ILE A 270 -19.55 28.75 18.13
N GLY A 271 -19.16 28.69 16.86
CA GLY A 271 -18.91 29.85 16.00
C GLY A 271 -17.74 30.69 16.53
N ALA A 272 -16.96 31.29 15.63
CA ALA A 272 -16.09 32.38 16.08
C ALA A 272 -16.98 33.55 16.51
N ALA A 273 -16.71 34.15 17.66
CA ALA A 273 -17.36 35.39 18.08
C ALA A 273 -17.06 36.50 17.05
N SER A 274 -17.99 36.72 16.12
CA SER A 274 -17.99 37.71 15.03
C SER A 274 -16.82 37.64 14.01
N PRO A 275 -17.09 37.62 12.69
CA PRO A 275 -16.08 37.65 11.62
C PRO A 275 -15.19 38.91 11.57
N SER A 276 -15.56 39.99 12.27
CA SER A 276 -15.00 41.31 11.98
C SER A 276 -13.63 41.62 12.60
N ASN A 277 -13.13 40.82 13.57
CA ASN A 277 -11.93 41.20 14.35
C ASN A 277 -10.74 40.24 14.21
N THR A 278 -10.86 39.12 13.50
CA THR A 278 -9.80 38.08 13.41
C THR A 278 -9.33 37.77 11.99
N GLY A 279 -10.03 38.25 10.96
CA GLY A 279 -9.70 37.97 9.55
C GLY A 279 -10.03 36.54 9.11
N VAL A 280 -10.75 35.76 9.91
CA VAL A 280 -11.16 34.37 9.62
C VAL A 280 -12.61 34.34 9.14
N SER A 281 -12.91 33.64 8.04
CA SER A 281 -14.28 33.53 7.52
C SER A 281 -15.21 32.81 8.51
N ALA A 282 -16.51 33.09 8.43
CA ALA A 282 -17.52 32.43 9.29
C ALA A 282 -17.49 30.90 9.12
N PHE A 283 -17.34 30.43 7.88
CA PHE A 283 -17.16 29.01 7.55
C PHE A 283 -15.96 28.40 8.26
N VAL A 284 -14.77 29.01 8.18
CA VAL A 284 -13.59 28.48 8.87
C VAL A 284 -13.75 28.51 10.39
N GLY A 285 -14.37 29.59 10.91
CA GLY A 285 -14.68 29.73 12.34
C GLY A 285 -15.57 28.61 12.88
N GLU A 286 -16.50 28.11 12.07
CA GLU A 286 -17.42 27.02 12.42
C GLU A 286 -16.69 25.70 12.71
N PHE A 287 -15.59 25.44 12.01
CA PHE A 287 -14.75 24.24 12.21
C PHE A 287 -13.62 24.44 13.23
N HIS A 288 -13.45 25.66 13.74
CA HIS A 288 -12.37 25.98 14.68
C HIS A 288 -12.53 25.25 16.01
N TRP A 289 -13.75 25.25 16.58
CA TRP A 289 -14.06 24.56 17.82
C TRP A 289 -15.47 24.00 17.80
N ASN A 290 -15.57 22.68 17.67
CA ASN A 290 -16.83 21.94 17.64
C ASN A 290 -16.79 20.74 18.59
N GLY A 291 -16.31 20.99 19.80
CA GLY A 291 -16.20 20.02 20.88
C GLY A 291 -14.77 19.59 21.17
N SER A 292 -14.55 19.15 22.41
CA SER A 292 -13.25 18.67 22.88
C SER A 292 -12.87 17.38 22.17
N LYS A 293 -11.83 17.45 21.34
CA LYS A 293 -11.30 16.34 20.54
C LYS A 293 -9.78 16.41 20.47
N ASP A 294 -9.13 15.30 20.15
CA ASP A 294 -7.68 15.27 19.93
C ASP A 294 -7.32 15.94 18.59
N ILE A 295 -7.09 17.25 18.65
CA ILE A 295 -6.69 18.07 17.50
C ILE A 295 -5.27 17.76 17.00
N ILE A 296 -4.43 17.11 17.83
CA ILE A 296 -3.03 16.83 17.47
C ILE A 296 -2.97 15.94 16.22
N THR A 297 -3.94 15.05 16.05
CA THR A 297 -4.07 14.22 14.85
C THR A 297 -4.02 15.03 13.55
N ALA A 298 -4.73 16.16 13.47
CA ALA A 298 -4.69 17.08 12.33
C ALA A 298 -3.33 17.81 12.22
N LEU A 299 -2.71 18.15 13.34
CA LEU A 299 -1.41 18.84 13.37
C LEU A 299 -0.26 17.98 12.83
N THR A 300 -0.38 16.64 12.91
CA THR A 300 0.62 15.72 12.35
C THR A 300 0.74 15.75 10.83
N VAL A 301 -0.20 16.38 10.11
CA VAL A 301 -0.12 16.56 8.66
C VAL A 301 1.17 17.27 8.25
N LYS A 302 1.62 18.24 9.05
CA LYS A 302 2.90 18.93 8.80
C LYS A 302 4.08 17.94 8.77
N ALA A 303 4.21 17.12 9.82
CA ALA A 303 5.27 16.12 9.90
C ALA A 303 5.17 15.05 8.80
N ALA A 304 3.95 14.75 8.35
CA ALA A 304 3.72 13.81 7.26
C ALA A 304 4.19 14.35 5.91
N LEU A 305 3.89 15.63 5.60
CA LEU A 305 4.39 16.33 4.42
C LEU A 305 5.92 16.49 4.45
N GLU A 306 6.48 16.81 5.61
CA GLU A 306 7.94 16.89 5.80
C GLU A 306 8.62 15.54 5.59
N PHE A 307 8.04 14.45 6.12
CA PHE A 307 8.52 13.09 5.88
C PHE A 307 8.49 12.71 4.40
N ARG A 308 7.40 13.04 3.69
CA ARG A 308 7.30 12.75 2.25
C ARG A 308 8.30 13.59 1.45
N SER A 309 8.47 14.85 1.80
CA SER A 309 9.46 15.75 1.20
C SER A 309 10.90 15.24 1.40
N SER A 310 11.24 14.73 2.60
CA SER A 310 12.57 14.17 2.87
C SER A 310 12.86 12.86 2.11
N HIS A 311 11.83 12.26 1.51
CA HIS A 311 11.92 11.07 0.67
C HIS A 311 11.82 11.39 -0.83
N GLY A 312 12.13 12.63 -1.23
CA GLY A 312 12.16 13.05 -2.63
C GLY A 312 10.82 13.54 -3.17
N GLY A 313 9.84 13.77 -2.30
CA GLY A 313 8.58 14.42 -2.65
C GLY A 313 7.53 13.49 -3.29
N GLU A 314 6.37 14.09 -3.58
CA GLU A 314 5.18 13.36 -4.03
C GLU A 314 5.38 12.58 -5.32
N GLU A 315 6.00 13.21 -6.33
CA GLU A 315 6.19 12.60 -7.64
C GLU A 315 7.02 11.32 -7.56
N ARG A 316 8.16 11.35 -6.85
CA ARG A 316 9.01 10.17 -6.64
C ARG A 316 8.24 9.06 -5.92
N ILE A 317 7.52 9.40 -4.85
CA ILE A 317 6.77 8.43 -4.03
C ILE A 317 5.64 7.78 -4.84
N ILE A 318 4.83 8.59 -5.51
CA ILE A 318 3.67 8.14 -6.29
C ILE A 318 4.15 7.29 -7.47
N ASN A 319 5.15 7.74 -8.22
CA ASN A 319 5.68 6.97 -9.35
C ASN A 319 6.25 5.61 -8.91
N TYR A 320 6.97 5.55 -7.79
CA TYR A 320 7.45 4.28 -7.26
C TYR A 320 6.30 3.34 -6.91
N CYS A 321 5.30 3.84 -6.17
CA CYS A 321 4.19 3.02 -5.72
C CYS A 321 3.30 2.57 -6.88
N HIS A 322 3.02 3.43 -7.85
CA HIS A 322 2.27 3.06 -9.06
C HIS A 322 2.99 1.98 -9.88
N ASN A 323 4.29 2.17 -10.16
CA ASN A 323 5.10 1.18 -10.88
C ASN A 323 5.16 -0.16 -10.13
N LEU A 324 5.25 -0.11 -8.81
CA LEU A 324 5.22 -1.31 -7.96
C LEU A 324 3.85 -1.98 -7.94
N ALA A 325 2.76 -1.21 -7.96
CA ALA A 325 1.41 -1.74 -8.03
C ALA A 325 1.20 -2.49 -9.36
N MET A 326 1.64 -1.89 -10.47
CA MET A 326 1.57 -2.49 -11.80
C MET A 326 2.41 -3.77 -11.91
N SER A 327 3.72 -3.67 -11.60
CA SER A 327 4.64 -4.81 -11.72
C SER A 327 4.36 -5.93 -10.70
N GLY A 328 4.08 -5.58 -9.44
CA GLY A 328 3.73 -6.51 -8.38
C GLY A 328 2.36 -7.15 -8.61
N GLY A 329 1.39 -6.40 -9.11
CA GLY A 329 0.08 -6.92 -9.51
C GLY A 329 0.19 -7.95 -10.63
N LYS A 330 0.98 -7.65 -11.67
CA LYS A 330 1.25 -8.60 -12.76
C LYS A 330 1.93 -9.86 -12.25
N TYR A 331 2.97 -9.72 -11.44
CA TYR A 331 3.66 -10.86 -10.84
C TYR A 331 2.73 -11.74 -9.99
N LEU A 332 1.85 -11.11 -9.20
CA LEU A 332 0.86 -11.84 -8.41
C LEU A 332 -0.18 -12.55 -9.30
N ALA A 333 -0.64 -11.91 -10.37
CA ALA A 333 -1.55 -12.52 -11.34
C ALA A 333 -0.92 -13.75 -12.01
N ASP A 334 0.34 -13.62 -12.46
CA ASP A 334 1.10 -14.72 -13.07
C ASP A 334 1.26 -15.89 -12.09
N MET A 335 1.58 -15.61 -10.81
CA MET A 335 1.69 -16.63 -9.75
C MET A 335 0.36 -17.34 -9.47
N LEU A 336 -0.75 -16.62 -9.53
CA LEU A 336 -2.09 -17.18 -9.30
C LEU A 336 -2.69 -17.84 -10.54
N GLY A 337 -2.08 -17.67 -11.72
CA GLY A 337 -2.65 -18.08 -13.00
C GLY A 337 -3.93 -17.30 -13.34
N THR A 338 -3.98 -16.02 -12.96
CA THR A 338 -5.14 -15.14 -13.12
C THR A 338 -4.77 -13.86 -13.87
N GLU A 339 -5.47 -12.74 -13.61
CA GLU A 339 -5.29 -11.48 -14.33
C GLU A 339 -5.33 -10.28 -13.37
N VAL A 340 -4.73 -9.18 -13.83
CA VAL A 340 -4.88 -7.86 -13.22
C VAL A 340 -6.11 -7.16 -13.81
N MET A 341 -6.87 -6.44 -12.99
CA MET A 341 -7.94 -5.57 -13.47
C MET A 341 -7.34 -4.32 -14.13
N LEU A 342 -7.26 -4.33 -15.46
CA LEU A 342 -6.76 -3.23 -16.28
C LEU A 342 -7.89 -2.65 -17.13
N SER A 343 -7.73 -1.40 -17.58
CA SER A 343 -8.68 -0.79 -18.52
C SER A 343 -8.69 -1.53 -19.85
N PRO A 344 -9.87 -1.70 -20.49
CA PRO A 344 -9.95 -2.20 -21.85
C PRO A 344 -9.55 -1.15 -22.92
N SER A 345 -9.12 0.05 -22.53
CA SER A 345 -8.77 1.15 -23.44
C SER A 345 -7.36 1.03 -24.03
N GLY A 346 -6.94 2.06 -24.81
CA GLY A 346 -5.55 2.21 -25.27
C GLY A 346 -4.55 2.58 -24.18
N ASN A 347 -5.01 2.91 -22.96
CA ASN A 347 -4.18 3.11 -21.79
C ASN A 347 -4.59 2.13 -20.65
N PRO A 348 -4.04 0.91 -20.60
CA PRO A 348 -4.53 -0.14 -19.72
C PRO A 348 -4.35 0.16 -18.22
N ASP A 349 -3.46 1.07 -17.85
CA ASP A 349 -3.17 1.41 -16.46
C ASP A 349 -3.99 2.59 -15.90
N GLU A 350 -4.88 3.21 -16.69
CA GLU A 350 -5.68 4.38 -16.26
C GLU A 350 -6.56 4.14 -15.02
N LEU A 351 -6.83 2.86 -14.69
CA LEU A 351 -7.58 2.45 -13.50
C LEU A 351 -6.70 2.24 -12.26
N VAL A 352 -5.38 2.21 -12.39
CA VAL A 352 -4.45 1.77 -11.34
C VAL A 352 -3.70 2.95 -10.74
N GLY A 353 -3.88 3.16 -9.43
CA GLY A 353 -3.06 4.08 -8.65
C GLY A 353 -1.94 3.34 -7.91
N ASN A 354 -1.86 3.55 -6.60
CA ASN A 354 -1.04 2.76 -5.67
C ASN A 354 -1.78 1.51 -5.16
N MET A 355 -2.96 1.23 -5.72
CA MET A 355 -3.77 0.05 -5.47
C MET A 355 -4.00 -0.70 -6.78
N VAL A 356 -3.73 -2.00 -6.78
CA VAL A 356 -3.96 -2.89 -7.93
C VAL A 356 -4.93 -3.99 -7.52
N ASN A 357 -5.85 -4.36 -8.42
CA ASN A 357 -6.77 -5.47 -8.20
C ASN A 357 -6.32 -6.68 -9.01
N VAL A 358 -6.12 -7.81 -8.34
CA VAL A 358 -5.70 -9.07 -8.97
C VAL A 358 -6.80 -10.10 -8.75
N ALA A 359 -7.23 -10.77 -9.81
CA ALA A 359 -8.22 -11.83 -9.69
C ALA A 359 -7.65 -12.98 -8.84
N ILE A 360 -8.47 -13.58 -7.98
CA ILE A 360 -8.06 -14.77 -7.22
C ILE A 360 -8.78 -16.01 -7.75
N PRO A 361 -8.15 -17.20 -7.68
CA PRO A 361 -8.68 -18.43 -8.30
C PRO A 361 -9.79 -19.08 -7.46
N LEU A 362 -10.79 -18.28 -7.04
CA LEU A 362 -12.00 -18.75 -6.40
C LEU A 362 -13.14 -18.88 -7.41
N PRO A 363 -14.02 -19.90 -7.31
CA PRO A 363 -15.13 -20.09 -8.24
C PRO A 363 -16.06 -18.87 -8.30
N PRO A 364 -16.43 -18.36 -9.49
CA PRO A 364 -17.41 -17.29 -9.65
C PRO A 364 -18.77 -17.55 -8.99
N ALA A 365 -19.17 -18.82 -8.92
CA ALA A 365 -20.42 -19.25 -8.28
C ALA A 365 -20.40 -19.12 -6.76
N LEU A 366 -19.21 -19.12 -6.13
CA LEU A 366 -19.06 -18.92 -4.69
C LEU A 366 -19.32 -17.45 -4.37
N LYS A 367 -20.45 -17.17 -3.71
CA LYS A 367 -20.81 -15.80 -3.29
C LYS A 367 -20.19 -15.47 -1.92
N PRO A 368 -19.93 -14.18 -1.63
CA PRO A 368 -19.50 -13.75 -0.32
C PRO A 368 -20.48 -14.19 0.77
N SER A 369 -19.94 -14.70 1.87
CA SER A 369 -20.68 -14.96 3.10
C SER A 369 -19.85 -14.49 4.30
N ALA A 370 -20.51 -14.17 5.41
CA ALA A 370 -19.82 -13.71 6.62
C ALA A 370 -18.78 -14.74 7.10
N ASP A 371 -19.08 -16.04 6.98
CA ASP A 371 -18.18 -17.12 7.40
C ASP A 371 -16.98 -17.26 6.46
N LEU A 372 -17.19 -17.12 5.14
CA LEU A 372 -16.10 -17.15 4.16
C LEU A 372 -15.15 -15.96 4.37
N MET A 373 -15.70 -14.74 4.51
CA MET A 373 -14.90 -13.54 4.75
C MET A 373 -14.11 -13.65 6.06
N ARG A 374 -14.75 -14.12 7.15
CA ARG A 374 -14.07 -14.35 8.43
C ARG A 374 -12.94 -15.37 8.32
N ARG A 375 -13.13 -16.44 7.54
CA ARG A 375 -12.09 -17.45 7.31
C ARG A 375 -10.92 -16.88 6.51
N ILE A 376 -11.20 -16.08 5.48
CA ILE A 376 -10.16 -15.37 4.72
C ILE A 376 -9.38 -14.43 5.64
N ASP A 377 -10.08 -13.56 6.38
CA ASP A 377 -9.45 -12.61 7.31
C ASP A 377 -8.59 -13.31 8.36
N LYS A 378 -9.10 -14.37 8.98
CA LYS A 378 -8.35 -15.18 9.94
C LYS A 378 -7.08 -15.76 9.32
N THR A 379 -7.19 -16.36 8.15
CA THR A 379 -6.04 -16.99 7.46
C THR A 379 -4.98 -15.94 7.14
N LEU A 380 -5.39 -14.81 6.57
CA LEU A 380 -4.48 -13.75 6.14
C LEU A 380 -3.85 -13.04 7.37
N LEU A 381 -4.66 -12.52 8.29
CA LEU A 381 -4.19 -11.71 9.42
C LEU A 381 -3.53 -12.53 10.52
N GLU A 382 -4.18 -13.60 10.99
CA GLU A 382 -3.75 -14.32 12.20
C GLU A 382 -2.73 -15.42 11.87
N GLU A 383 -2.96 -16.18 10.80
CA GLU A 383 -2.13 -17.35 10.48
C GLU A 383 -0.92 -16.98 9.61
N LYS A 384 -1.10 -16.04 8.67
CA LYS A 384 -0.08 -15.66 7.67
C LYS A 384 0.54 -14.29 7.89
N LYS A 385 -0.03 -13.44 8.76
CA LYS A 385 0.43 -12.06 9.00
C LYS A 385 0.65 -11.27 7.71
N VAL A 386 -0.28 -11.39 6.78
CA VAL A 386 -0.32 -10.60 5.54
C VAL A 386 -1.76 -10.16 5.32
N TYR A 387 -2.00 -8.98 4.78
CA TYR A 387 -3.37 -8.60 4.43
C TYR A 387 -3.45 -7.78 3.16
N ALA A 388 -4.24 -8.29 2.22
CA ALA A 388 -4.76 -7.60 1.05
C ALA A 388 -6.28 -7.82 1.06
N ALA A 389 -7.05 -6.80 0.73
CA ALA A 389 -8.50 -6.86 0.87
C ALA A 389 -9.11 -7.75 -0.23
N VAL A 390 -9.78 -8.83 0.16
CA VAL A 390 -10.47 -9.74 -0.77
C VAL A 390 -11.91 -9.31 -0.95
N PHE A 391 -12.41 -9.31 -2.19
CA PHE A 391 -13.77 -8.87 -2.51
C PHE A 391 -14.32 -9.56 -3.74
N TYR A 392 -15.64 -9.50 -3.89
CA TYR A 392 -16.36 -10.02 -5.03
C TYR A 392 -16.96 -8.87 -5.83
N HIS A 393 -16.56 -8.75 -7.09
CA HIS A 393 -17.03 -7.68 -7.98
C HIS A 393 -17.24 -8.24 -9.38
N ASN A 394 -18.32 -7.79 -10.02
CA ASN A 394 -18.66 -8.16 -11.40
C ASN A 394 -18.55 -9.68 -11.66
N ARG A 395 -19.19 -10.47 -10.77
CA ARG A 395 -19.21 -11.93 -10.79
C ARG A 395 -17.86 -12.64 -10.62
N ARG A 396 -16.82 -11.96 -10.13
CA ARG A 396 -15.47 -12.52 -9.95
C ARG A 396 -14.89 -12.13 -8.59
N TRP A 397 -13.99 -12.97 -8.07
CA TRP A 397 -13.24 -12.66 -6.86
C TRP A 397 -11.93 -11.96 -7.19
N TRP A 398 -11.61 -10.95 -6.41
CA TRP A 398 -10.45 -10.10 -6.55
C TRP A 398 -9.79 -9.90 -5.19
N THR A 399 -8.49 -9.63 -5.21
CA THR A 399 -7.77 -9.07 -4.07
C THR A 399 -7.22 -7.71 -4.46
N ARG A 400 -7.43 -6.71 -3.61
CA ARG A 400 -6.88 -5.36 -3.75
C ARG A 400 -5.59 -5.27 -2.95
N VAL A 401 -4.49 -5.15 -3.66
CA VAL A 401 -3.15 -4.97 -3.11
C VAL A 401 -2.83 -3.48 -3.11
N SER A 402 -2.58 -2.92 -1.94
CA SER A 402 -2.10 -1.55 -1.75
C SER A 402 -0.61 -1.57 -1.46
N VAL A 403 0.19 -0.91 -2.30
CA VAL A 403 1.65 -0.87 -2.14
C VAL A 403 2.10 0.52 -1.68
N HIS A 404 3.19 0.56 -0.92
CA HIS A 404 3.77 1.76 -0.36
C HIS A 404 5.30 1.72 -0.49
N ILE A 405 6.00 2.80 -0.13
CA ILE A 405 7.46 2.94 -0.32
C ILE A 405 8.31 1.88 0.41
N PHE A 406 7.74 1.11 1.33
CA PHE A 406 8.43 0.02 2.04
C PHE A 406 8.17 -1.37 1.44
N ASN A 407 7.27 -1.48 0.47
CA ASN A 407 7.01 -2.72 -0.26
C ASN A 407 8.00 -2.84 -1.43
N GLU A 408 8.35 -4.05 -1.83
CA GLU A 408 9.15 -4.32 -3.02
C GLU A 408 8.81 -5.70 -3.58
N VAL A 409 9.02 -5.93 -4.88
CA VAL A 409 8.97 -7.28 -5.46
C VAL A 409 10.33 -7.92 -5.23
N LEU A 410 10.41 -8.83 -4.25
CA LEU A 410 11.66 -9.51 -3.93
C LEU A 410 11.89 -10.67 -4.92
N SER A 411 12.59 -10.38 -6.01
CA SER A 411 12.89 -11.34 -7.08
C SER A 411 14.05 -12.27 -6.71
N LEU A 412 13.85 -13.15 -5.72
CA LEU A 412 14.70 -14.34 -5.52
C LEU A 412 14.80 -15.22 -6.79
N TRP A 413 13.83 -15.06 -7.70
CA TRP A 413 13.75 -15.70 -9.01
C TRP A 413 14.88 -15.32 -9.98
N GLY A 414 15.49 -14.13 -9.86
CA GLY A 414 16.58 -13.73 -10.76
C GLY A 414 17.82 -14.62 -10.62
N LEU A 415 18.12 -15.03 -9.38
CA LEU A 415 19.23 -15.95 -9.07
C LEU A 415 18.92 -17.39 -9.51
N ASP A 416 17.68 -17.86 -9.34
CA ASP A 416 17.28 -19.22 -9.74
C ASP A 416 17.17 -19.36 -11.27
N VAL A 417 16.62 -18.37 -11.96
CA VAL A 417 16.54 -18.36 -13.44
C VAL A 417 17.92 -18.27 -14.08
N PHE A 418 18.82 -17.44 -13.53
CA PHE A 418 20.21 -17.37 -14.00
C PHE A 418 20.96 -18.69 -13.76
N HIS A 419 20.73 -19.34 -12.60
CA HIS A 419 21.28 -20.65 -12.29
C HIS A 419 20.75 -21.74 -13.23
N GLN A 420 19.44 -21.84 -13.44
CA GLN A 420 18.83 -22.80 -14.36
C GLN A 420 19.28 -22.58 -15.81
N PHE A 421 19.49 -21.33 -16.23
CA PHE A 421 20.05 -21.02 -17.55
C PHE A 421 21.49 -21.54 -17.71
N ILE A 422 22.35 -21.33 -16.70
CA ILE A 422 23.74 -21.83 -16.72
C ILE A 422 23.78 -23.37 -16.68
N VAL A 423 22.94 -24.00 -15.85
CA VAL A 423 22.80 -25.46 -15.81
C VAL A 423 22.30 -26.00 -17.15
N GLY A 424 21.29 -25.37 -17.76
CA GLY A 424 20.78 -25.74 -19.08
C GLY A 424 21.81 -25.60 -20.19
N ALA A 425 22.58 -24.50 -20.19
CA ALA A 425 23.67 -24.27 -21.14
C ALA A 425 24.81 -25.28 -20.97
N PHE A 426 25.19 -25.60 -19.72
CA PHE A 426 26.18 -26.63 -19.40
C PHE A 426 25.73 -28.01 -19.91
N VAL A 427 24.50 -28.43 -19.57
CA VAL A 427 23.96 -29.73 -19.99
C VAL A 427 23.85 -29.83 -21.51
N TYR A 428 23.35 -28.78 -22.19
CA TYR A 428 23.26 -28.74 -23.64
C TYR A 428 24.64 -28.82 -24.30
N HIS A 429 25.65 -28.13 -23.75
CA HIS A 429 26.98 -28.11 -24.33
C HIS A 429 27.64 -29.51 -24.30
N TYR A 430 27.71 -30.13 -23.12
CA TYR A 430 28.46 -31.37 -22.90
C TYR A 430 27.70 -32.64 -23.30
N LEU A 431 26.35 -32.61 -23.37
CA LEU A 431 25.57 -33.78 -23.77
C LEU A 431 25.09 -33.74 -25.22
N ILE A 432 24.88 -32.55 -25.80
CA ILE A 432 24.26 -32.43 -27.13
C ILE A 432 25.26 -31.90 -28.16
N THR A 433 25.90 -30.76 -27.93
CA THR A 433 26.76 -30.16 -28.97
C THR A 433 28.18 -30.71 -29.01
N ALA A 434 28.70 -31.17 -27.89
CA ALA A 434 30.05 -31.71 -27.78
C ALA A 434 30.10 -32.97 -26.88
N PRO A 435 29.30 -34.02 -27.20
CA PRO A 435 29.26 -35.24 -26.42
C PRO A 435 30.64 -35.90 -26.36
N GLY A 436 31.17 -36.06 -25.15
CA GLY A 436 32.50 -36.62 -24.92
C GLY A 436 33.64 -35.59 -25.01
N SER A 437 33.34 -34.30 -25.13
CA SER A 437 34.34 -33.24 -24.98
C SER A 437 35.01 -33.36 -23.61
N ARG A 438 36.33 -33.45 -23.63
CA ARG A 438 37.15 -33.43 -22.43
C ARG A 438 37.57 -32.02 -22.03
N LEU A 439 37.41 -31.04 -22.92
CA LEU A 439 37.82 -29.66 -22.73
C LEU A 439 36.80 -28.87 -21.91
N LEU A 440 37.26 -28.31 -20.79
CA LEU A 440 36.47 -27.43 -19.92
C LEU A 440 36.35 -26.04 -20.55
N ASP A 441 35.13 -25.59 -20.81
CA ASP A 441 34.79 -24.26 -21.28
C ASP A 441 34.36 -23.32 -20.14
N TRP A 442 34.13 -22.05 -20.45
CA TRP A 442 33.78 -21.04 -19.46
C TRP A 442 32.46 -21.33 -18.72
N THR A 443 31.54 -22.09 -19.34
CA THR A 443 30.24 -22.43 -18.76
C THR A 443 30.37 -23.39 -17.58
N PHE A 444 31.28 -24.36 -17.63
CA PHE A 444 31.60 -25.23 -16.49
C PHE A 444 32.18 -24.46 -15.32
N VAL A 445 33.11 -23.54 -15.58
CA VAL A 445 33.74 -22.70 -14.55
C VAL A 445 32.69 -21.79 -13.90
N ALA A 446 31.82 -21.18 -14.71
CA ALA A 446 30.71 -20.35 -14.22
C ALA A 446 29.70 -21.17 -13.39
N ASN A 447 29.34 -22.37 -13.82
CA ASN A 447 28.44 -23.28 -13.08
C ASN A 447 29.05 -23.69 -11.74
N LEU A 448 30.33 -24.07 -11.73
CA LEU A 448 31.05 -24.47 -10.52
C LEU A 448 31.14 -23.31 -9.52
N VAL A 449 31.45 -22.09 -9.98
CA VAL A 449 31.44 -20.89 -9.13
C VAL A 449 30.05 -20.64 -8.56
N LEU A 450 29.01 -20.75 -9.38
CA LEU A 450 27.63 -20.46 -8.97
C LEU A 450 27.09 -21.48 -7.96
N GLU A 451 27.28 -22.79 -8.18
CA GLU A 451 26.91 -23.82 -7.21
C GLU A 451 27.63 -23.63 -5.87
N LEU A 452 28.92 -23.27 -5.92
CA LEU A 452 29.70 -23.03 -4.72
C LEU A 452 29.24 -21.78 -3.98
N LEU A 453 28.85 -20.71 -4.68
CA LEU A 453 28.25 -19.52 -4.06
C LEU A 453 26.87 -19.82 -3.46
N LEU A 454 26.01 -20.54 -4.17
CA LEU A 454 24.67 -20.91 -3.71
C LEU A 454 24.72 -21.79 -2.46
N SER A 455 25.62 -22.77 -2.42
CA SER A 455 25.85 -23.62 -1.25
C SER A 455 26.22 -22.79 -0.01
N ASN A 456 27.13 -21.82 -0.16
CA ASN A 456 27.53 -20.95 0.94
C ASN A 456 26.38 -20.01 1.39
N ILE A 457 25.57 -19.48 0.47
CA ILE A 457 24.39 -18.65 0.79
C ILE A 457 23.37 -19.46 1.60
N ILE A 458 23.10 -20.70 1.19
CA ILE A 458 22.20 -21.62 1.91
C ILE A 458 22.74 -21.89 3.33
N GLN A 459 24.04 -22.15 3.46
CA GLN A 459 24.67 -22.39 4.77
C GLN A 459 24.63 -21.16 5.69
N ILE A 460 24.85 -19.95 5.16
CA ILE A 460 24.68 -18.69 5.90
C ILE A 460 23.24 -18.53 6.36
N PHE A 461 22.27 -18.83 5.50
CA PHE A 461 20.85 -18.77 5.84
C PHE A 461 20.51 -19.72 7.00
N TYR A 462 20.96 -20.97 6.95
CA TYR A 462 20.75 -21.93 8.05
C TYR A 462 21.49 -21.54 9.33
N ALA A 463 22.68 -20.96 9.24
CA ALA A 463 23.42 -20.45 10.39
C ALA A 463 22.66 -19.30 11.10
N VAL A 464 22.19 -18.31 10.33
CA VAL A 464 21.35 -17.20 10.84
C VAL A 464 20.05 -17.73 11.44
N ARG A 465 19.45 -18.76 10.86
CA ARG A 465 18.25 -19.41 11.38
C ARG A 465 18.50 -20.09 12.73
N LEU A 466 19.60 -20.82 12.86
CA LEU A 466 20.00 -21.45 14.12
C LEU A 466 20.28 -20.40 15.23
N TRP A 467 20.87 -19.25 14.86
CA TRP A 467 21.08 -18.12 15.76
C TRP A 467 19.77 -17.61 16.36
N LYS A 468 18.75 -17.44 15.52
CA LYS A 468 17.42 -16.97 15.97
C LYS A 468 16.70 -17.99 16.86
N LEU A 469 16.92 -19.30 16.64
CA LEU A 469 16.24 -20.37 17.37
C LEU A 469 16.89 -20.75 18.71
N THR A 470 18.12 -20.29 18.99
CA THR A 470 18.88 -20.76 20.16
C THR A 470 19.30 -19.59 21.07
N PRO A 471 18.99 -19.60 22.39
CA PRO A 471 19.30 -18.49 23.30
C PRO A 471 20.79 -18.33 23.67
N LYS A 472 21.67 -19.26 23.27
CA LYS A 472 23.14 -19.17 23.44
C LYS A 472 23.91 -19.56 22.16
N PRO A 473 23.80 -18.78 21.08
CA PRO A 473 24.28 -19.19 19.76
C PRO A 473 25.80 -19.04 19.54
N LYS A 474 26.55 -18.49 20.50
CA LYS A 474 27.95 -18.09 20.31
C LYS A 474 28.89 -19.23 19.91
N LEU A 475 28.78 -20.43 20.50
CA LEU A 475 29.71 -21.54 20.25
C LEU A 475 29.55 -22.17 18.85
N VAL A 476 28.31 -22.39 18.40
CA VAL A 476 28.08 -22.95 17.06
C VAL A 476 28.47 -21.93 15.99
N PHE A 477 28.18 -20.64 16.22
CA PHE A 477 28.57 -19.58 15.30
C PHE A 477 30.10 -19.40 15.22
N LEU A 478 30.80 -19.51 16.35
CA LEU A 478 32.27 -19.48 16.39
C LEU A 478 32.92 -20.66 15.63
N ALA A 479 32.21 -21.79 15.49
CA ALA A 479 32.66 -22.92 14.68
C ALA A 479 32.26 -22.81 13.20
N VAL A 480 31.05 -22.30 12.93
CA VAL A 480 30.46 -22.23 11.58
C VAL A 480 31.03 -21.07 10.75
N VAL A 481 31.22 -19.88 11.33
CA VAL A 481 31.69 -18.70 10.58
C VAL A 481 33.07 -18.89 9.96
N PRO A 482 34.09 -19.42 10.68
CA PRO A 482 35.40 -19.68 10.06
C PRO A 482 35.32 -20.70 8.93
N LEU A 483 34.45 -21.70 9.04
CA LEU A 483 34.25 -22.71 8.01
C LEU A 483 33.55 -22.13 6.77
N ILE A 484 32.54 -21.27 6.95
CA ILE A 484 31.89 -20.56 5.84
C ILE A 484 32.90 -19.64 5.14
N ILE A 485 33.71 -18.88 5.88
CA ILE A 485 34.73 -18.00 5.30
C ILE A 485 35.79 -18.81 4.54
N ASN A 486 36.25 -19.93 5.12
CA ASN A 486 37.19 -20.83 4.47
C ASN A 486 36.61 -21.47 3.19
N ASN A 487 35.34 -21.89 3.22
CA ASN A 487 34.66 -22.45 2.06
C ASN A 487 34.38 -21.40 0.98
N LEU A 488 34.11 -20.15 1.35
CA LEU A 488 33.93 -19.06 0.40
C LEU A 488 35.26 -18.72 -0.28
N PHE A 489 36.36 -18.67 0.49
CA PHE A 489 37.70 -18.45 -0.07
C PHE A 489 38.14 -19.60 -0.99
N LEU A 490 38.03 -20.85 -0.54
CA LEU A 490 38.38 -22.02 -1.33
C LEU A 490 37.43 -22.22 -2.51
N GLY A 491 36.15 -21.87 -2.36
CA GLY A 491 35.13 -21.93 -3.41
C GLY A 491 35.35 -20.93 -4.54
N ILE A 492 36.14 -19.88 -4.31
CA ILE A 492 36.62 -18.96 -5.36
C ILE A 492 37.99 -19.43 -5.88
N TYR A 493 38.89 -19.83 -4.99
CA TYR A 493 40.26 -20.26 -5.35
C TYR A 493 40.30 -21.50 -6.24
N VAL A 494 39.47 -22.51 -5.95
CA VAL A 494 39.45 -23.79 -6.67
C VAL A 494 39.00 -23.61 -8.11
N PRO A 495 37.84 -22.97 -8.43
CA PRO A 495 37.43 -22.77 -9.81
C PRO A 495 38.40 -21.92 -10.63
N VAL A 496 38.97 -20.85 -10.04
CA VAL A 496 39.94 -19.96 -10.73
C VAL A 496 41.25 -20.68 -11.07
N ASN A 497 41.75 -21.55 -10.18
CA ASN A 497 42.95 -22.32 -10.48
C ASN A 497 42.66 -23.54 -11.36
N LEU A 498 41.45 -24.11 -11.27
CA LEU A 498 41.01 -25.21 -12.11
C LEU A 498 40.85 -24.76 -13.56
N SER A 499 40.26 -23.58 -13.80
CA SER A 499 40.14 -22.99 -15.14
C SER A 499 41.49 -22.68 -15.78
N ASN A 500 42.52 -22.42 -14.98
CA ASN A 500 43.86 -22.07 -15.46
C ASN A 500 44.77 -23.28 -15.69
N GLN A 501 44.48 -24.45 -15.09
CA GLN A 501 45.37 -25.62 -15.11
C GLN A 501 44.78 -26.83 -15.82
N VAL A 502 43.46 -26.91 -15.95
CA VAL A 502 42.77 -28.11 -16.41
C VAL A 502 41.95 -27.80 -17.64
N ALA A 503 42.59 -28.00 -18.80
CA ALA A 503 41.90 -28.05 -20.08
C ALA A 503 41.30 -29.45 -20.36
N ASP A 504 41.42 -30.42 -19.46
CA ASP A 504 40.94 -31.79 -19.66
C ASP A 504 40.36 -32.41 -18.37
N VAL A 505 39.06 -32.75 -18.35
CA VAL A 505 38.36 -33.37 -17.21
C VAL A 505 39.04 -34.66 -16.72
N SER A 506 39.71 -35.41 -17.61
CA SER A 506 40.42 -36.64 -17.24
C SER A 506 41.69 -36.40 -16.42
N LYS A 507 42.21 -35.17 -16.40
CA LYS A 507 43.38 -34.75 -15.60
C LYS A 507 43.00 -34.16 -14.26
N ILE A 508 41.71 -34.16 -13.89
CA ILE A 508 41.26 -33.67 -12.57
C ILE A 508 41.92 -34.44 -11.41
N ALA A 509 42.29 -35.71 -11.64
CA ALA A 509 43.01 -36.52 -10.66
C ALA A 509 44.45 -36.05 -10.40
N ASP A 510 45.06 -35.29 -11.32
CA ASP A 510 46.48 -34.90 -11.33
C ASP A 510 46.71 -33.45 -10.87
N ILE A 511 45.68 -32.78 -10.36
CA ILE A 511 45.73 -31.37 -9.99
C ILE A 511 46.55 -31.15 -8.70
N ASN A 512 47.50 -30.22 -8.76
CA ASN A 512 48.41 -29.86 -7.66
C ASN A 512 47.72 -29.34 -6.38
N PHE A 513 46.48 -28.87 -6.47
CA PHE A 513 45.68 -28.38 -5.33
C PHE A 513 44.54 -29.32 -4.93
N LYS A 514 44.70 -30.64 -5.15
CA LYS A 514 43.77 -31.68 -4.66
C LYS A 514 43.39 -31.51 -3.18
N TRP A 515 44.33 -31.04 -2.37
CA TRP A 515 44.10 -30.70 -0.97
C TRP A 515 42.98 -29.66 -0.81
N ALA A 516 42.93 -28.62 -1.64
CA ALA A 516 41.93 -27.55 -1.57
C ALA A 516 40.52 -28.04 -1.91
N VAL A 517 40.41 -28.95 -2.90
CA VAL A 517 39.14 -29.60 -3.26
C VAL A 517 38.65 -30.49 -2.12
N ILE A 518 39.55 -31.29 -1.53
CA ILE A 518 39.21 -32.15 -0.38
C ILE A 518 38.82 -31.30 0.84
N THR A 519 39.56 -30.23 1.14
CA THR A 519 39.26 -29.32 2.25
C THR A 519 37.93 -28.61 2.05
N LEU A 520 37.61 -28.20 0.82
CA LEU A 520 36.32 -27.58 0.49
C LEU A 520 35.16 -28.57 0.67
N LEU A 521 35.24 -29.77 0.08
CA LEU A 521 34.18 -30.79 0.19
C LEU A 521 34.00 -31.25 1.65
N ALA A 522 35.10 -31.48 2.37
CA ALA A 522 35.06 -31.84 3.79
C ALA A 522 34.49 -30.70 4.64
N GLY A 523 34.85 -29.44 4.35
CA GLY A 523 34.35 -28.25 5.02
C GLY A 523 32.85 -28.07 4.84
N THR A 524 32.35 -28.20 3.60
CA THR A 524 30.92 -28.13 3.27
C THR A 524 30.14 -29.25 3.94
N SER A 525 30.64 -30.49 3.88
CA SER A 525 30.01 -31.64 4.54
C SER A 525 29.96 -31.48 6.07
N ALA A 526 31.04 -30.96 6.66
CA ALA A 526 31.10 -30.68 8.09
C ALA A 526 30.14 -29.56 8.49
N LEU A 527 30.04 -28.48 7.69
CA LEU A 527 29.07 -27.41 7.90
C LEU A 527 27.63 -27.91 7.83
N ASP A 528 27.29 -28.67 6.79
CA ASP A 528 25.94 -29.21 6.61
C ASP A 528 25.59 -30.17 7.76
N PHE A 529 26.54 -30.99 8.21
CA PHE A 529 26.36 -31.85 9.37
C PHE A 529 26.16 -31.05 10.66
N ILE A 530 27.05 -30.10 10.96
CA ILE A 530 26.97 -29.27 12.18
C ILE A 530 25.67 -28.47 12.20
N LEU A 531 25.31 -27.82 11.09
CA LEU A 531 24.09 -27.03 10.97
C LEU A 531 22.85 -27.92 11.10
N SER A 532 22.80 -29.06 10.40
CA SER A 532 21.67 -29.99 10.44
C SER A 532 21.48 -30.59 11.84
N THR A 533 22.55 -31.10 12.46
CA THR A 533 22.49 -31.67 13.81
C THR A 533 22.13 -30.62 14.86
N SER A 534 22.66 -29.40 14.74
CA SER A 534 22.34 -28.31 15.66
C SER A 534 20.91 -27.82 15.51
N LEU A 535 20.39 -27.76 14.28
CA LEU A 535 19.01 -27.42 14.00
C LEU A 535 18.07 -28.49 14.57
N ILE A 536 18.35 -29.78 14.33
CA ILE A 536 17.61 -30.91 14.90
C ILE A 536 17.60 -30.84 16.43
N HIS A 537 18.76 -30.59 17.05
CA HIS A 537 18.88 -30.47 18.50
C HIS A 537 18.06 -29.29 19.04
N ALA A 538 18.16 -28.11 18.42
CA ALA A 538 17.39 -26.93 18.80
C ALA A 538 15.87 -27.18 18.71
N LEU A 539 15.43 -27.82 17.62
CA LEU A 539 14.02 -28.16 17.39
C LEU A 539 13.48 -29.18 18.40
N ILE A 540 14.27 -30.21 18.76
CA ILE A 540 13.90 -31.17 19.82
C ILE A 540 13.73 -30.45 21.16
N ARG A 541 14.64 -29.51 21.47
CA ARG A 541 14.64 -28.79 22.75
C ARG A 541 13.51 -27.77 22.88
N MET A 542 13.03 -27.23 21.77
CA MET A 542 11.89 -26.30 21.73
C MET A 542 10.53 -27.00 21.94
N GLY A 543 10.49 -28.34 21.99
CA GLY A 543 9.28 -29.11 22.26
C GLY A 543 8.31 -29.04 21.09
N SER A 544 8.49 -29.89 20.07
CA SER A 544 7.53 -29.99 18.98
C SER A 544 6.17 -30.47 19.51
N GLN A 545 5.14 -29.61 19.48
CA GLN A 545 3.74 -30.00 19.71
C GLN A 545 3.16 -30.89 18.58
N MET A 546 3.99 -31.65 17.86
CA MET A 546 3.59 -32.49 16.72
C MET A 546 3.42 -33.93 17.19
N ARG A 547 2.25 -34.22 17.78
CA ARG A 547 1.90 -35.52 18.41
C ARG A 547 1.92 -36.74 17.47
N TRP A 548 2.16 -36.56 16.17
CA TRP A 548 2.07 -37.61 15.14
C TRP A 548 3.43 -38.06 14.57
N ALA A 549 4.53 -37.37 14.87
CA ALA A 549 5.86 -37.76 14.39
C ALA A 549 6.56 -38.66 15.44
N THR A 550 6.75 -39.94 15.12
CA THR A 550 7.29 -40.95 16.05
C THR A 550 8.77 -41.24 15.83
N SER A 551 9.39 -40.68 14.80
CA SER A 551 10.84 -40.78 14.56
C SER A 551 11.49 -39.43 14.27
N SER A 552 12.78 -39.32 14.57
CA SER A 552 13.58 -38.11 14.28
C SER A 552 13.56 -37.74 12.79
N LEU A 553 13.48 -38.73 11.90
CA LEU A 553 13.38 -38.52 10.46
C LEU A 553 12.02 -37.95 10.05
N GLN A 554 10.93 -38.39 10.68
CA GLN A 554 9.59 -37.85 10.45
C GLN A 554 9.43 -36.43 10.98
N VAL A 555 10.05 -36.11 12.13
CA VAL A 555 10.09 -34.74 12.66
C VAL A 555 10.80 -33.81 11.67
N VAL A 556 11.91 -34.27 11.09
CA VAL A 556 12.67 -33.51 10.07
C VAL A 556 11.89 -33.39 8.76
N ALA A 557 11.30 -34.47 8.24
CA ALA A 557 10.52 -34.44 6.99
C ALA A 557 9.24 -33.60 7.12
N ALA A 558 8.51 -33.73 8.23
CA ALA A 558 7.35 -32.91 8.56
C ALA A 558 7.70 -31.43 8.72
N PHE A 559 8.88 -31.12 9.23
CA PHE A 559 9.36 -29.76 9.42
C PHE A 559 9.90 -29.14 8.12
N VAL A 560 10.60 -29.90 7.26
CA VAL A 560 10.99 -29.44 5.91
C VAL A 560 9.75 -29.16 5.07
N ALA A 561 8.72 -30.02 5.13
CA ALA A 561 7.45 -29.78 4.46
C ALA A 561 6.66 -28.58 5.04
N ASN A 562 6.69 -28.37 6.36
CA ASN A 562 5.98 -27.26 7.02
C ASN A 562 6.77 -25.93 7.04
N THR A 563 8.07 -25.93 6.75
CA THR A 563 8.90 -24.71 6.79
C THR A 563 9.66 -24.40 5.50
N GLY A 564 9.56 -25.25 4.47
CA GLY A 564 9.97 -24.92 3.09
C GLY A 564 9.05 -23.90 2.41
N PHE A 565 7.85 -23.71 2.95
CA PHE A 565 6.94 -22.61 2.65
C PHE A 565 6.58 -21.92 3.97
N LEU A 566 7.17 -20.76 4.27
CA LEU A 566 6.68 -19.77 5.26
C LEU A 566 6.14 -20.32 6.61
N ALA A 567 6.91 -20.23 7.71
CA ALA A 567 6.41 -19.82 9.04
C ALA A 567 7.43 -20.00 10.18
N ARG A 568 7.95 -18.88 10.70
CA ARG A 568 7.78 -18.31 12.05
C ARG A 568 8.99 -17.47 12.46
#